data_AF-A0A9D0XR72-F1
#
_entry.id   AF-A0A9D0XR72-F1
#
_cell.length_a   1.000
_cell.length_b   1.000
_cell.length_c   1.000
_cell.angle_alpha   90.00
_cell.angle_beta   90.00
_cell.angle_gamma   90.00
#
_symmetry.space_group_name_H-M   'P 1'
#
loop_
_entity.id
_entity.type
_entity.pdbx_description
1 polymer ?
#
loop_
_entity_poly.entity_id
_entity_poly.type
_entity_poly.pdbx_seq_one_letter_code
_entity_poly.pdbx_strand_id
1 'polypeptide(L)'
;MRRRFFPFLVILLLAIPLFFLVHTLVQALFPSLFLTLQRWWSLVAGFPQYVCWALFLSVAFVLAAASLIRVPKGERRTPSPAPDHPGPVEALARQMRLLGQGEYFQWRIANHLSELALRILTYSGDLPLDEARTALREGRWDGPPEIRCYFQAGLNPLPVGHTPPPPWPIRWLRRPSPPSPFCLDPESVVRFLEEQMEMEDEDAGI
;
A
#
# COMPACT_ATOMS: atom_id res chain seq x y z
N MET A 1 31.52 41.69 -56.51
CA MET A 1 31.72 41.70 -55.04
C MET A 1 30.65 42.48 -54.25
N ARG A 2 30.09 43.60 -54.74
CA ARG A 2 29.06 44.40 -54.03
C ARG A 2 27.77 43.67 -53.60
N ARG A 3 27.30 42.66 -54.35
CA ARG A 3 26.06 41.92 -54.02
C ARG A 3 26.14 41.04 -52.76
N ARG A 4 27.34 40.68 -52.28
CA ARG A 4 27.51 39.85 -51.08
C ARG A 4 27.42 40.64 -49.76
N PHE A 5 27.58 41.96 -49.80
CA PHE A 5 27.50 42.82 -48.62
C PHE A 5 26.07 43.33 -48.33
N PHE A 6 25.18 43.24 -49.32
CA PHE A 6 23.77 43.63 -49.17
C PHE A 6 23.03 42.88 -48.05
N PRO A 7 23.12 41.53 -47.91
CA PRO A 7 22.45 40.83 -46.82
C PRO A 7 23.01 41.21 -45.44
N PHE A 8 24.32 41.45 -45.33
CA PHE A 8 24.94 41.90 -44.08
C PHE A 8 24.46 43.29 -43.67
N LEU A 9 24.28 44.19 -44.63
CA LEU A 9 23.75 45.52 -44.37
C LEU A 9 22.28 45.47 -43.91
N VAL A 10 21.47 44.61 -44.53
CA VAL A 10 20.07 44.40 -44.13
C VAL A 10 19.98 43.77 -42.75
N ILE A 11 20.79 42.76 -42.44
CA ILE A 11 20.85 42.14 -41.11
C ILE A 11 21.28 43.16 -40.06
N LEU A 12 22.31 43.97 -40.34
CA LEU A 12 22.77 45.01 -39.42
C LEU A 12 21.70 46.07 -39.20
N LEU A 13 21.01 46.49 -40.26
CA LEU A 13 19.91 47.46 -40.19
C LEU A 13 18.75 46.93 -39.35
N LEU A 14 18.47 45.61 -39.41
CA LEU A 14 17.40 44.97 -38.66
C LEU A 14 17.80 44.65 -37.21
N ALA A 15 19.09 44.41 -36.95
CA ALA A 15 19.61 44.11 -35.62
C ALA A 15 19.58 45.32 -34.69
N ILE A 16 19.75 46.54 -35.21
CA ILE A 16 19.72 47.78 -34.42
C ILE A 16 18.35 48.01 -33.73
N PRO A 17 17.21 48.03 -34.45
CA PRO A 17 15.90 48.20 -33.80
C PRO A 17 15.56 47.01 -32.90
N LEU A 18 15.97 45.79 -33.26
CA LEU A 18 15.76 44.61 -32.42
C LEU A 18 16.52 44.73 -31.09
N PHE A 19 17.77 45.18 -31.13
CA PHE A 19 18.57 45.42 -29.93
C PHE A 19 17.93 46.46 -29.03
N PHE A 20 17.45 47.58 -29.59
CA PHE A 20 16.74 48.59 -28.82
C PHE A 20 15.44 48.07 -28.21
N LEU A 21 14.68 47.27 -28.95
CA LEU A 21 13.44 46.67 -28.46
C LEU A 21 13.72 45.74 -27.27
N VAL A 22 14.69 44.83 -27.42
CA VAL A 22 15.11 43.91 -26.35
C VAL A 22 15.68 44.68 -25.17
N HIS A 23 16.52 45.68 -25.40
CA HIS A 23 17.13 46.48 -24.33
C HIS A 23 16.09 47.23 -23.51
N THR A 24 15.10 47.83 -24.18
CA THR A 24 13.98 48.54 -23.52
C THR A 24 13.09 47.58 -22.74
N LEU A 25 12.80 46.40 -23.32
CA LEU A 25 11.98 45.38 -22.67
C LEU A 25 12.69 44.79 -21.45
N VAL A 26 14.00 44.53 -21.53
CA VAL A 26 14.82 44.12 -20.40
C VAL A 26 14.85 45.22 -19.35
N GLN A 27 15.15 46.47 -19.69
CA GLN A 27 15.16 47.57 -18.71
C GLN A 27 13.81 47.80 -18.03
N ALA A 28 12.69 47.54 -18.71
CA ALA A 28 11.35 47.67 -18.14
C ALA A 28 10.99 46.49 -17.20
N LEU A 29 11.37 45.26 -17.58
CA LEU A 29 11.00 44.06 -16.83
C LEU A 29 11.99 43.69 -15.72
N PHE A 30 13.28 43.99 -15.87
CA PHE A 30 14.30 43.59 -14.90
C PHE A 30 14.08 44.21 -13.51
N PRO A 31 13.78 45.52 -13.36
CA PRO A 31 13.59 46.13 -12.05
C PRO A 31 12.38 45.56 -11.31
N SER A 32 11.28 45.31 -12.05
CA SER A 32 10.05 44.77 -11.47
C SER A 32 10.18 43.30 -11.07
N LEU A 33 10.82 42.47 -11.90
CA LEU A 33 11.16 41.09 -11.55
C LEU A 33 12.15 41.03 -10.38
N PHE A 34 13.19 41.87 -10.39
CA PHE A 34 14.19 41.88 -9.33
C PHE A 34 13.58 42.27 -7.97
N LEU A 35 12.74 43.31 -7.94
CA LEU A 35 12.06 43.75 -6.72
C LEU A 35 11.06 42.69 -6.20
N THR A 36 10.32 42.02 -7.08
CA THR A 36 9.40 40.95 -6.67
C THR A 36 10.14 39.74 -6.12
N LEU A 37 11.23 39.31 -6.76
CA LEU A 37 12.09 38.24 -6.24
C LEU A 37 12.74 38.62 -4.91
N GLN A 38 13.25 39.85 -4.77
CA GLN A 38 13.87 40.32 -3.53
C GLN A 38 12.86 40.37 -2.38
N ARG A 39 11.62 40.77 -2.66
CA ARG A 39 10.54 40.80 -1.66
C ARG A 39 10.14 39.39 -1.24
N TRP A 40 10.04 38.46 -2.19
CA TRP A 40 9.83 37.03 -1.91
C TRP A 40 10.97 36.43 -1.08
N TRP A 41 12.22 36.70 -1.47
CA TRP A 41 13.39 36.24 -0.74
C TRP A 41 13.40 36.80 0.68
N SER A 42 13.07 38.07 0.88
CA SER A 42 13.00 38.68 2.21
C SER A 42 11.89 38.08 3.08
N LEU A 43 10.76 37.68 2.49
CA LEU A 43 9.70 36.96 3.21
C LEU A 43 10.15 35.56 3.64
N VAL A 44 10.92 34.87 2.80
CA VAL A 44 11.46 33.53 3.11
C VAL A 44 12.65 33.62 4.09
N ALA A 45 13.52 34.61 3.95
CA ALA A 45 14.66 34.84 4.84
C ALA A 45 14.23 35.39 6.20
N GLY A 46 13.15 36.17 6.23
CA GLY A 46 12.48 36.59 7.45
C GLY A 46 11.63 35.49 8.08
N PHE A 47 11.54 34.30 7.45
CA PHE A 47 10.86 33.17 8.05
C PHE A 47 11.58 32.81 9.34
N PRO A 48 10.99 33.08 10.50
CA PRO A 48 11.78 33.13 11.69
C PRO A 48 12.20 31.71 12.04
N GLN A 49 13.50 31.48 12.16
CA GLN A 49 14.07 30.16 12.41
C GLN A 49 13.42 29.48 13.63
N TYR A 50 13.01 30.28 14.63
CA TYR A 50 12.29 29.81 15.81
C TYR A 50 10.89 29.23 15.50
N VAL A 51 10.20 29.68 14.45
CA VAL A 51 8.90 29.12 14.03
C VAL A 51 9.08 27.71 13.49
N CYS A 52 10.11 27.47 12.68
CA CYS A 52 10.44 26.12 12.20
C CYS A 52 10.79 25.19 13.37
N TRP A 53 11.60 25.65 14.31
CA TRP A 53 11.93 24.89 15.51
C TRP A 53 10.70 24.63 16.38
N ALA A 54 9.84 25.62 16.59
CA ALA A 54 8.61 25.48 17.36
C ALA A 54 7.65 24.48 16.70
N LEU A 55 7.48 24.54 15.38
CA LEU A 55 6.67 23.57 14.63
C LEU A 55 7.27 22.16 14.75
N PHE A 56 8.57 22.02 14.54
CA PHE A 56 9.28 20.75 14.65
C PHE A 56 9.16 20.15 16.06
N LEU A 57 9.43 20.94 17.10
CA LEU A 57 9.28 20.55 18.50
C LEU A 57 7.82 20.20 18.83
N SER A 58 6.85 20.97 18.33
CA SER A 58 5.43 20.69 18.51
C SER A 58 5.04 19.35 17.89
N VAL A 59 5.49 19.06 16.66
CA VAL A 59 5.23 17.78 16.00
C VAL A 59 5.90 16.64 16.77
N ALA A 60 7.18 16.79 17.14
CA ALA A 60 7.90 15.81 17.93
C ALA A 60 7.23 15.54 19.28
N PHE A 61 6.75 16.59 19.95
CA PHE A 61 6.03 16.49 21.22
C PHE A 61 4.69 15.77 21.05
N VAL A 62 3.93 16.10 20.00
CA VAL A 62 2.67 15.39 19.70
C VAL A 62 2.93 13.93 19.38
N LEU A 63 3.97 13.59 18.62
CA LEU A 63 4.36 12.21 18.35
C LEU A 63 4.78 11.48 19.63
N ALA A 64 5.56 12.13 20.48
CA ALA A 64 5.98 11.57 21.77
C ALA A 64 4.79 11.34 22.71
N ALA A 65 3.88 12.32 22.81
CA ALA A 65 2.66 12.21 23.59
C ALA A 65 1.72 11.14 23.02
N ALA A 66 1.55 11.08 21.70
CA ALA A 66 0.78 10.03 21.04
C ALA A 66 1.40 8.65 21.24
N SER A 67 2.74 8.54 21.26
CA SER A 67 3.46 7.31 21.59
C SER A 67 3.25 6.91 23.05
N LEU A 68 3.23 7.88 23.97
CA LEU A 68 3.01 7.60 25.39
C LEU A 68 1.55 7.22 25.70
N ILE A 69 0.59 7.82 25.01
CA ILE A 69 -0.85 7.50 25.15
C ILE A 69 -1.17 6.20 24.42
N ARG A 70 -0.51 5.93 23.30
CA ARG A 70 -0.39 4.58 22.74
C ARG A 70 0.61 3.79 23.57
N VAL A 71 0.36 3.66 24.87
CA VAL A 71 0.86 2.52 25.62
C VAL A 71 0.47 1.33 24.74
N PRO A 72 1.43 0.62 24.10
CA PRO A 72 1.08 -0.64 23.50
C PRO A 72 0.42 -1.38 24.66
N LYS A 73 -0.78 -1.92 24.43
CA LYS A 73 -1.35 -2.92 25.33
C LYS A 73 -0.44 -4.14 25.19
N GLY A 74 0.80 -3.99 25.62
CA GLY A 74 1.76 -5.00 25.94
C GLY A 74 1.10 -5.66 27.12
N GLU A 75 0.30 -6.66 26.77
CA GLU A 75 0.32 -7.94 27.43
C GLU A 75 1.60 -8.02 28.25
N ARG A 76 1.46 -7.76 29.56
CA ARG A 76 2.51 -8.04 30.52
C ARG A 76 2.79 -9.52 30.31
N ARG A 77 3.80 -9.82 29.51
CA ARG A 77 4.48 -11.10 29.57
C ARG A 77 5.08 -11.11 30.95
N THR A 78 4.32 -11.65 31.90
CA THR A 78 4.91 -12.42 32.98
C THR A 78 5.99 -13.28 32.32
N PRO A 79 7.24 -13.26 32.82
CA PRO A 79 8.24 -14.21 32.38
C PRO A 79 7.73 -15.57 32.83
N SER A 80 6.89 -16.18 32.01
CA SER A 80 6.54 -17.58 32.12
C SER A 80 7.83 -18.32 31.82
N PRO A 81 8.24 -19.28 32.67
CA PRO A 81 9.39 -20.13 32.38
C PRO A 81 9.17 -20.68 30.96
N ALA A 82 10.19 -20.49 30.11
CA ALA A 82 10.13 -20.89 28.71
C ALA A 82 9.63 -22.34 28.62
N PRO A 83 8.47 -22.61 28.01
CA PRO A 83 8.24 -23.96 27.51
C PRO A 83 9.15 -24.13 26.30
N ASP A 84 9.87 -25.25 26.30
CA ASP A 84 10.66 -25.71 25.17
C ASP A 84 9.85 -25.59 23.87
N HIS A 85 10.35 -24.79 22.93
CA HIS A 85 9.95 -24.72 21.52
C HIS A 85 8.46 -24.94 21.25
N PRO A 86 7.63 -23.88 21.15
CA PRO A 86 6.23 -24.05 20.82
C PRO A 86 6.11 -24.81 19.50
N GLY A 87 5.47 -25.97 19.56
CA GLY A 87 5.26 -26.82 18.38
C GLY A 87 4.47 -26.06 17.30
N PRO A 88 4.57 -26.48 16.03
CA PRO A 88 3.86 -25.85 14.91
C PRO A 88 2.36 -25.64 15.18
N VAL A 89 1.74 -26.61 15.86
CA VAL A 89 0.31 -26.60 16.24
C VAL A 89 0.00 -25.54 17.30
N GLU A 90 0.88 -25.34 18.27
CA GLU A 90 0.68 -24.35 19.34
C GLU A 90 0.89 -22.92 18.83
N ALA A 91 1.77 -22.74 17.84
CA ALA A 91 1.92 -21.48 17.12
C ALA A 91 0.65 -21.14 16.31
N LEU A 92 0.07 -22.13 15.63
CA LEU A 92 -1.17 -21.99 14.87
C LEU A 92 -2.36 -21.66 15.78
N ALA A 93 -2.50 -22.37 16.91
CA ALA A 93 -3.55 -22.12 17.90
C ALA A 93 -3.47 -20.70 18.49
N ARG A 94 -2.25 -20.18 18.71
CA ARG A 94 -2.06 -18.78 19.11
C ARG A 94 -2.49 -17.79 18.04
N GLN A 95 -2.21 -18.07 16.77
CA GLN A 95 -2.63 -17.23 15.65
C GLN A 95 -4.16 -17.22 15.47
N MET A 96 -4.82 -18.36 15.65
CA MET A 96 -6.29 -18.44 15.64
C MET A 96 -6.92 -17.62 16.76
N ARG A 97 -6.33 -17.57 17.96
CA ARG A 97 -6.83 -16.69 19.04
C ARG A 97 -6.73 -15.19 18.72
N LEU A 98 -5.91 -14.81 17.74
CA LEU A 98 -5.73 -13.42 17.28
C LEU A 98 -6.59 -13.06 16.06
N LEU A 99 -7.44 -13.99 15.55
CA LEU A 99 -8.35 -13.77 14.42
C LEU A 99 -9.23 -12.51 14.55
N GLY A 100 -9.53 -12.09 15.78
CA GLY A 100 -10.32 -10.88 16.06
C GLY A 100 -9.55 -9.54 15.97
N GLN A 101 -8.24 -9.54 15.68
CA GLN A 101 -7.40 -8.33 15.78
C GLN A 101 -7.20 -7.56 14.46
N GLY A 102 -7.77 -8.02 13.33
CA GLY A 102 -7.83 -7.22 12.11
C GLY A 102 -7.77 -8.02 10.82
N GLU A 103 -8.11 -7.35 9.71
CA GLU A 103 -8.20 -7.90 8.35
C GLU A 103 -6.90 -8.57 7.88
N TYR A 104 -5.73 -8.09 8.35
CA TYR A 104 -4.44 -8.71 8.07
C TYR A 104 -4.32 -10.15 8.61
N PHE A 105 -4.82 -10.40 9.82
CA PHE A 105 -4.77 -11.73 10.43
C PHE A 105 -5.71 -12.70 9.71
N GLN A 106 -6.89 -12.21 9.32
CA GLN A 106 -7.86 -12.97 8.54
C GLN A 106 -7.29 -13.34 7.16
N TRP A 107 -6.66 -12.39 6.46
CA TRP A 107 -5.95 -12.67 5.20
C TRP A 107 -4.82 -13.69 5.39
N ARG A 108 -4.03 -13.58 6.47
CA ARG A 108 -2.90 -14.48 6.70
C ARG A 108 -3.37 -15.93 6.88
N ILE A 109 -4.49 -16.13 7.56
CA ILE A 109 -5.10 -17.46 7.75
C ILE A 109 -5.70 -17.96 6.44
N ALA A 110 -6.38 -17.10 5.68
CA ALA A 110 -6.86 -17.44 4.34
C ALA A 110 -5.71 -17.87 3.42
N ASN A 111 -4.60 -17.11 3.37
CA ASN A 111 -3.42 -17.46 2.59
C ASN A 111 -2.84 -18.82 3.01
N HIS A 112 -2.74 -19.07 4.32
CA HIS A 112 -2.20 -20.35 4.81
C HIS A 112 -3.09 -21.55 4.44
N LEU A 113 -4.42 -21.40 4.58
CA LEU A 113 -5.37 -22.44 4.17
C LEU A 113 -5.37 -22.63 2.65
N SER A 114 -5.25 -21.56 1.86
CA SER A 114 -5.09 -21.67 0.40
C SER A 114 -3.80 -22.39 0.01
N GLU A 115 -2.69 -22.13 0.69
CA GLU A 115 -1.44 -22.86 0.46
C GLU A 115 -1.56 -24.34 0.81
N LEU A 116 -2.33 -24.68 1.86
CA LEU A 116 -2.59 -26.05 2.25
C LEU A 116 -3.47 -26.77 1.21
N ALA A 117 -4.54 -26.11 0.74
CA ALA A 117 -5.38 -26.59 -0.35
C ALA A 117 -4.57 -26.89 -1.63
N LEU A 118 -3.62 -26.01 -1.98
CA LEU A 118 -2.73 -26.26 -3.12
C LEU A 118 -1.87 -27.51 -2.92
N ARG A 119 -1.37 -27.75 -1.71
CA ARG A 119 -0.57 -28.95 -1.43
C ARG A 119 -1.41 -30.21 -1.57
N ILE A 120 -2.65 -30.20 -1.08
CA ILE A 120 -3.58 -31.33 -1.24
C ILE A 120 -3.81 -31.61 -2.72
N LEU A 121 -4.20 -30.60 -3.51
CA LEU A 121 -4.44 -30.74 -4.96
C LEU A 121 -3.20 -31.18 -5.76
N THR A 122 -2.00 -30.82 -5.31
CA THR A 122 -0.77 -31.30 -5.95
C THR A 122 -0.39 -32.71 -5.52
N TYR A 123 -0.84 -33.13 -4.33
CA TYR A 123 -0.56 -34.45 -3.78
C TYR A 123 -1.48 -35.51 -4.40
N SER A 124 -2.73 -35.14 -4.70
CA SER A 124 -3.70 -36.00 -5.37
C SER A 124 -3.33 -36.41 -6.81
N GLY A 125 -2.27 -35.81 -7.36
CA GLY A 125 -1.78 -36.11 -8.70
C GLY A 125 -2.62 -35.50 -9.83
N ASP A 126 -3.65 -34.73 -9.49
CA ASP A 126 -4.59 -34.19 -10.49
C ASP A 126 -4.00 -33.06 -11.32
N LEU A 127 -3.14 -32.19 -10.75
CA LEU A 127 -2.55 -31.07 -11.48
C LEU A 127 -1.13 -30.70 -11.01
N PRO A 128 -0.25 -30.23 -11.93
CA PRO A 128 0.98 -29.56 -11.55
C PRO A 128 0.67 -28.26 -10.77
N LEU A 129 1.59 -27.87 -9.87
CA LEU A 129 1.40 -26.76 -8.91
C LEU A 129 0.93 -25.45 -9.56
N ASP A 130 1.47 -25.09 -10.72
CA ASP A 130 1.11 -23.85 -11.41
C ASP A 130 -0.33 -23.89 -11.95
N GLU A 131 -0.79 -25.06 -12.41
CA GLU A 131 -2.16 -25.24 -12.87
C GLU A 131 -3.14 -25.31 -11.70
N ALA A 132 -2.81 -26.02 -10.62
CA ALA A 132 -3.61 -26.02 -9.38
C ALA A 132 -3.77 -24.61 -8.82
N ARG A 133 -2.70 -23.81 -8.81
CA ARG A 133 -2.72 -22.42 -8.39
C ARG A 133 -3.61 -21.54 -9.27
N THR A 134 -3.56 -21.76 -10.57
CA THR A 134 -4.38 -21.04 -11.53
C THR A 134 -5.85 -21.42 -11.39
N ALA A 135 -6.15 -22.71 -11.21
CA ALA A 135 -7.50 -23.23 -10.99
C ALA A 135 -8.13 -22.66 -9.71
N LEU A 136 -7.39 -22.61 -8.59
CA LEU A 136 -7.86 -21.99 -7.35
C LEU A 136 -8.12 -20.49 -7.52
N ARG A 137 -7.23 -19.77 -8.21
CA ARG A 137 -7.37 -18.32 -8.46
C ARG A 137 -8.55 -17.97 -9.34
N GLU A 138 -8.83 -18.81 -10.32
CA GLU A 138 -9.95 -18.61 -11.22
C GLU A 138 -11.26 -19.20 -10.68
N GLY A 139 -11.22 -19.88 -9.53
CA GLY A 139 -12.40 -20.51 -8.94
C GLY A 139 -12.91 -21.69 -9.76
N ARG A 140 -12.04 -22.33 -10.54
CA ARG A 140 -12.35 -23.52 -11.34
C ARG A 140 -12.39 -24.82 -10.50
N TRP A 141 -12.11 -24.73 -9.20
CA TRP A 141 -12.24 -25.85 -8.28
C TRP A 141 -13.70 -26.08 -7.91
N ASP A 142 -14.12 -27.34 -7.88
CA ASP A 142 -15.45 -27.77 -7.48
C ASP A 142 -15.62 -27.62 -5.97
N GLY A 143 -16.39 -26.63 -5.56
CA GLY A 143 -16.60 -26.31 -4.14
C GLY A 143 -17.61 -25.17 -3.94
N PRO A 144 -18.13 -25.00 -2.72
CA PRO A 144 -19.07 -23.95 -2.38
C PRO A 144 -18.55 -22.56 -2.79
N PRO A 145 -19.41 -21.67 -3.32
CA PRO A 145 -18.98 -20.37 -3.85
C PRO A 145 -18.27 -19.51 -2.81
N GLU A 146 -18.65 -19.62 -1.54
CA GLU A 146 -18.05 -18.88 -0.44
C GLU A 146 -16.60 -19.33 -0.17
N ILE A 147 -16.34 -20.63 -0.24
CA ILE A 147 -15.01 -21.22 -0.04
C ILE A 147 -14.09 -20.85 -1.21
N ARG A 148 -14.62 -20.84 -2.44
CA ARG A 148 -13.87 -20.36 -3.62
C ARG A 148 -13.45 -18.91 -3.46
N CYS A 149 -14.36 -18.02 -3.05
CA CYS A 149 -14.03 -16.63 -2.77
C CYS A 149 -13.00 -16.48 -1.66
N TYR A 150 -13.08 -17.30 -0.61
CA TYR A 150 -12.12 -17.31 0.49
C TYR A 150 -10.70 -17.65 0.01
N PHE A 151 -10.56 -18.72 -0.78
CA PHE A 151 -9.25 -19.13 -1.28
C PHE A 151 -8.67 -18.15 -2.30
N GLN A 152 -9.50 -17.60 -3.19
CA GLN A 152 -9.10 -16.53 -4.12
C GLN A 152 -8.58 -15.30 -3.37
N ALA A 153 -9.27 -14.89 -2.32
CA ALA A 153 -8.86 -13.74 -1.52
C ALA A 153 -7.55 -14.01 -0.75
N GLY A 154 -7.32 -15.24 -0.30
CA GLY A 154 -6.07 -15.66 0.36
C GLY A 154 -4.86 -15.71 -0.58
N LEU A 155 -5.02 -16.18 -1.83
CA LEU A 155 -3.93 -16.32 -2.80
C LEU A 155 -3.52 -15.02 -3.50
N ASN A 156 -4.34 -13.99 -3.37
CA ASN A 156 -4.02 -12.66 -3.83
C ASN A 156 -3.23 -11.93 -2.75
N PRO A 157 -2.17 -11.17 -3.12
CA PRO A 157 -1.52 -10.30 -2.16
C PRO A 157 -2.59 -9.41 -1.53
N LEU A 158 -2.51 -9.18 -0.21
CA LEU A 158 -3.40 -8.25 0.50
C LEU A 158 -3.59 -7.03 -0.41
N PRO A 159 -4.84 -6.61 -0.71
CA PRO A 159 -5.04 -5.25 -1.14
C PRO A 159 -4.52 -4.42 0.04
N VAL A 160 -3.29 -3.92 -0.07
CA VAL A 160 -2.65 -3.09 0.95
C VAL A 160 -3.41 -1.78 0.95
N GLY A 161 -4.57 -1.79 1.59
CA GLY A 161 -5.49 -0.69 1.77
C GLY A 161 -4.96 0.24 2.85
N HIS A 162 -3.69 0.64 2.76
CA HIS A 162 -3.25 1.92 3.32
C HIS A 162 -3.70 3.02 2.38
N THR A 163 -5.00 3.07 2.03
CA THR A 163 -5.58 4.31 1.56
C THR A 163 -5.66 5.17 2.82
N PRO A 164 -4.84 6.24 2.95
CA PRO A 164 -4.99 7.14 4.07
C PRO A 164 -6.46 7.58 4.12
N PRO A 165 -7.07 7.64 5.33
CA PRO A 165 -8.45 8.07 5.43
C PRO A 165 -8.58 9.42 4.70
N PRO A 166 -9.53 9.57 3.77
CA PRO A 166 -9.66 10.80 3.02
C PRO A 166 -9.92 11.95 4.00
N PRO A 167 -9.50 13.18 3.66
CA PRO A 167 -9.71 14.34 4.51
C PRO A 167 -11.19 14.51 4.87
N TRP A 168 -11.42 15.10 6.03
CA TRP A 168 -12.67 15.07 6.80
C TRP A 168 -13.98 15.39 6.06
N PRO A 169 -14.10 16.18 4.97
CA PRO A 169 -15.41 16.33 4.35
C PRO A 169 -15.78 15.19 3.39
N ILE A 170 -14.94 14.19 3.11
CA ILE A 170 -15.30 13.11 2.14
C ILE A 170 -15.79 11.84 2.87
N ARG A 171 -15.61 11.79 4.20
CA ARG A 171 -15.92 10.61 5.02
C ARG A 171 -17.41 10.27 5.08
N TRP A 172 -18.31 11.24 4.89
CA TRP A 172 -19.77 11.01 4.88
C TRP A 172 -20.31 10.52 3.53
N LEU A 173 -19.52 10.61 2.45
CA LEU A 173 -19.87 10.01 1.16
C LEU A 173 -19.50 8.52 1.06
N ARG A 174 -18.91 7.92 2.10
CA ARG A 174 -18.55 6.51 2.04
C ARG A 174 -19.80 5.63 2.10
N ARG A 175 -20.03 4.90 1.01
CA ARG A 175 -20.82 3.67 1.04
C ARG A 175 -20.20 2.70 2.05
N PRO A 176 -21.01 1.93 2.80
CA PRO A 176 -20.49 0.85 3.63
C PRO A 176 -19.62 -0.05 2.76
N SER A 177 -18.40 -0.34 3.22
CA SER A 177 -17.53 -1.30 2.55
C SER A 177 -18.28 -2.62 2.42
N PRO A 178 -18.19 -3.31 1.27
CA PRO A 178 -18.75 -4.64 1.14
C PRO A 178 -18.17 -5.55 2.25
N PRO A 179 -18.94 -6.56 2.72
CA PRO A 179 -18.46 -7.51 3.72
C PRO A 179 -17.14 -8.10 3.26
N SER A 180 -16.15 -8.15 4.16
CA SER A 180 -14.82 -8.64 3.83
C SER A 180 -14.93 -10.11 3.38
N PRO A 181 -14.27 -10.51 2.27
CA PRO A 181 -14.29 -11.90 1.81
C PRO A 181 -13.67 -12.87 2.85
N PHE A 182 -12.99 -12.36 3.87
CA PHE A 182 -12.42 -13.15 4.96
C PHE A 182 -13.38 -13.34 6.16
N CYS A 183 -14.65 -12.98 6.04
CA CYS A 183 -15.67 -13.23 7.07
C CYS A 183 -16.15 -14.69 7.15
N LEU A 184 -15.64 -15.58 6.29
CA LEU A 184 -15.92 -17.00 6.36
C LEU A 184 -15.26 -17.61 7.62
N ASP A 185 -15.98 -18.50 8.29
CA ASP A 185 -15.45 -19.22 9.44
C ASP A 185 -14.37 -20.23 9.00
N PRO A 186 -13.13 -20.13 9.49
CA PRO A 186 -12.05 -21.03 9.10
C PRO A 186 -12.35 -22.51 9.34
N GLU A 187 -13.16 -22.84 10.34
CA GLU A 187 -13.57 -24.22 10.63
C GLU A 187 -14.36 -24.84 9.47
N SER A 188 -15.20 -24.04 8.80
CA SER A 188 -15.97 -24.47 7.64
C SER A 188 -15.08 -24.80 6.44
N VAL A 189 -13.97 -24.06 6.30
CA VAL A 189 -12.96 -24.30 5.24
C VAL A 189 -12.16 -25.55 5.52
N VAL A 190 -11.75 -25.76 6.79
CA VAL A 190 -11.01 -26.96 7.20
C VAL A 190 -11.86 -28.20 7.00
N ARG A 191 -13.13 -28.19 7.44
CA ARG A 191 -14.06 -29.30 7.26
C ARG A 191 -14.24 -29.67 5.79
N PHE A 192 -14.35 -28.68 4.91
CA PHE A 192 -14.42 -28.93 3.47
C PHE A 192 -13.14 -29.58 2.94
N LEU A 193 -11.96 -29.14 3.39
CA LEU A 193 -10.69 -29.76 2.99
C LEU A 193 -10.58 -31.21 3.49
N GLU A 194 -11.07 -31.49 4.70
CA GLU A 194 -11.13 -32.84 5.26
C GLU A 194 -12.05 -33.74 4.43
N GLU A 195 -13.27 -33.28 4.11
CA GLU A 195 -14.23 -34.01 3.25
C GLU A 195 -13.65 -34.31 1.86
N GLN A 196 -12.88 -33.37 1.28
CA GLN A 196 -12.22 -33.59 -0.01
C GLN A 196 -11.13 -34.66 0.06
N MET A 197 -10.36 -34.74 1.15
CA MET A 197 -9.34 -35.78 1.32
C MET A 197 -9.97 -37.15 1.59
N GLU A 198 -11.04 -37.22 2.38
CA GLU A 198 -11.72 -38.50 2.68
C GLU A 198 -12.34 -39.14 1.42
N MET A 199 -12.90 -38.33 0.51
CA MET A 199 -13.44 -38.84 -0.77
C MET A 199 -12.34 -39.42 -1.67
N GLU A 200 -11.13 -38.85 -1.63
CA GLU A 200 -10.01 -39.32 -2.45
C GLU A 200 -9.45 -40.66 -1.96
N ASP A 201 -9.36 -40.84 -0.64
CA ASP A 201 -8.92 -42.09 -0.01
C ASP A 201 -9.90 -43.26 -0.30
N GLU A 202 -11.20 -43.00 -0.43
CA GLU A 202 -12.20 -44.01 -0.84
C GLU A 202 -12.06 -44.42 -2.31
N ASP A 203 -11.75 -43.48 -3.21
CA ASP A 203 -11.56 -43.75 -4.65
C ASP A 203 -10.22 -44.43 -4.97
N ALA A 204 -9.18 -44.19 -4.16
CA ALA A 204 -7.86 -44.84 -4.30
C ALA A 204 -7.82 -46.29 -3.74
N GLY A 205 -8.87 -46.73 -3.05
CA GLY A 205 -8.99 -48.04 -2.40
C GLY A 205 -9.47 -49.20 -3.29
N ILE A 206 -9.17 -49.18 -4.60
CA ILE A 206 -9.48 -50.27 -5.56
C ILE A 206 -8.22 -51.04 -5.97
#